data_AF-A0A382DZT4-F1
#
_entry.id   AF-A0A382DZT4-F1
#
_cell.length_a   1.000
_cell.length_b   1.000
_cell.length_c   1.000
_cell.angle_alpha   90.00
_cell.angle_beta   90.00
_cell.angle_gamma   90.00
#
_symmetry.space_group_name_H-M   'P 1'
#
loop_
_entity.id
_entity.type
_entity.pdbx_description
1 polymer ?
#
loop_
_entity_poly.entity_id
_entity_poly.type
_entity_poly.pdbx_seq_one_letter_code
_entity_poly.pdbx_strand_id
1 'polypeptide(L)' 'MDTLAFLSSNELLIVLLVALVLFGGSQLPKLARNLGRAQRELQKGIAEGAGEADGSDDSSDDAS' A
#
# COMPACT_ATOMS: atom_id res chain seq x y z
N MET A 1 16.32 -22.08 -22.27
CA MET A 1 15.38 -21.84 -21.16
C MET A 1 16.08 -20.92 -20.18
N ASP A 2 16.17 -19.64 -20.55
CA ASP A 2 17.06 -18.66 -19.89
C ASP A 2 16.25 -17.49 -19.30
N THR A 3 14.92 -17.52 -19.48
CA THR A 3 13.98 -16.50 -18.98
C THR A 3 13.74 -16.59 -17.46
N LEU A 4 14.18 -17.67 -16.80
CA LEU A 4 14.05 -17.85 -15.35
C LEU A 4 15.29 -17.37 -14.58
N ALA A 5 16.44 -17.18 -15.25
CA ALA A 5 17.60 -16.48 -14.69
C ALA A 5 17.39 -14.95 -14.63
N PHE A 6 16.28 -14.45 -15.20
CA PHE A 6 15.89 -13.04 -15.31
C PHE A 6 15.58 -12.35 -13.96
N LEU A 7 15.59 -13.10 -12.85
CA LEU A 7 15.54 -12.55 -11.49
C LEU A 7 16.93 -12.21 -10.93
N SER A 8 17.98 -12.32 -11.74
CA SER A 8 19.29 -11.74 -11.42
C SER A 8 19.14 -10.24 -11.15
N SER A 9 19.80 -9.74 -10.11
CA SER A 9 19.76 -8.34 -9.69
C SER A 9 20.13 -7.34 -10.80
N ASN A 10 20.83 -7.79 -11.84
CA ASN A 10 21.23 -6.93 -12.96
C ASN A 10 20.04 -6.54 -13.85
N GLU A 11 19.15 -7.47 -14.19
CA GLU A 11 17.97 -7.21 -15.02
C GLU A 11 17.02 -6.23 -14.34
N LEU A 12 16.79 -6.39 -13.02
CA LEU A 12 15.99 -5.44 -12.24
C LEU A 12 16.61 -4.04 -12.23
N LEU A 13 17.95 -3.94 -12.16
CA LEU A 13 18.66 -2.66 -12.25
C LEU A 13 18.46 -2.00 -13.61
N ILE A 14 18.51 -2.76 -14.71
CA ILE A 14 18.30 -2.25 -16.07
C ILE A 14 16.85 -1.77 -16.24
N VAL A 15 15.87 -2.56 -15.79
CA VAL A 15 14.45 -2.15 -15.84
C VAL A 15 14.21 -0.89 -15.00
N LEU A 16 14.80 -0.83 -13.80
CA LEU A 16 14.72 0.35 -12.94
C LEU A 16 15.35 1.58 -13.62
N LEU A 17 16.49 1.41 -14.29
CA LEU A 17 17.16 2.49 -15.04
C LEU A 17 16.28 3.00 -16.19
N VAL A 18 15.68 2.10 -16.98
CA VAL A 18 14.76 2.48 -18.06
C VAL A 18 13.53 3.19 -17.50
N ALA A 19 12.94 2.68 -16.42
CA ALA A 19 11.83 3.34 -15.73
C ALA A 19 12.23 4.73 -15.21
N LEU A 20 13.42 4.88 -14.63
CA LEU A 20 13.97 6.17 -14.20
C LEU A 20 14.16 7.15 -15.35
N VAL A 21 14.54 6.70 -16.54
CA VAL A 21 14.69 7.56 -17.73
C VAL A 21 13.33 8.00 -18.26
N LEU A 22 12.35 7.09 -18.33
CA LEU A 22 11.01 7.40 -18.86
C LEU A 22 10.18 8.26 -17.90
N PHE A 23 10.19 7.91 -16.61
CA PHE A 23 9.39 8.59 -15.59
C PHE A 23 10.14 9.70 -14.87
N GLY A 24 11.47 9.66 -14.84
CA GLY A 24 12.31 10.59 -14.09
C GLY A 24 12.55 10.17 -12.63
N GLY A 25 13.76 10.46 -12.12
CA GLY A 25 14.19 10.11 -10.76
C GLY A 25 13.30 10.58 -9.61
N SER A 26 12.53 11.64 -9.83
CA SER A 26 11.65 12.19 -8.80
C SER A 26 10.23 11.60 -8.81
N GLN A 27 9.79 10.95 -9.89
CA GLN A 27 8.40 10.50 -10.03
C GLN A 27 8.13 9.19 -9.30
N LEU A 28 9.04 8.21 -9.39
CA LEU A 28 8.93 6.95 -8.63
C LEU A 28 8.76 7.17 -7.11
N PRO A 29 9.60 7.96 -6.42
CA PRO A 29 9.43 8.19 -4.99
C PRO A 29 8.19 9.03 -4.65
N LYS A 30 7.76 9.95 -5.52
CA LYS A 30 6.51 10.71 -5.34
C LYS A 30 5.28 9.80 -5.45
N LEU A 31 5.24 8.94 -6.46
CA LEU A 31 4.17 7.96 -6.63
C LEU A 31 4.11 7.01 -5.44
N ALA A 32 5.24 6.47 -4.99
CA ALA A 32 5.30 5.63 -3.80
C ALA A 32 4.82 6.35 -2.53
N ARG A 33 5.21 7.62 -2.33
CA ARG A 33 4.75 8.43 -1.20
C ARG A 33 3.24 8.67 -1.22
N ASN A 34 2.69 9.02 -2.39
CA ASN A 34 1.27 9.33 -2.55
C ASN A 34 0.42 8.06 -2.40
N LEU A 35 0.85 6.96 -3.03
CA LEU A 35 0.20 5.66 -2.89
C LEU A 35 0.26 5.16 -1.45
N GLY A 36 1.38 5.34 -0.75
CA GLY A 36 1.53 4.96 0.66
C GLY A 36 0.59 5.75 1.58
N ARG A 37 0.37 7.05 1.32
CA ARG A 37 -0.62 7.86 2.05
C ARG A 37 -2.04 7.36 1.79
N ALA A 38 -2.40 7.15 0.52
CA ALA A 38 -3.72 6.64 0.14
C ALA A 38 -3.99 5.26 0.74
N GLN A 39 -3.02 4.34 0.70
CA GLN A 39 -3.11 3.02 1.33
C GLN A 39 -3.31 3.12 2.85
N ARG A 40 -2.60 4.05 3.51
CA ARG A 40 -2.72 4.25 4.97
C ARG A 40 -4.09 4.83 5.36
N GLU A 41 -4.59 5.80 4.60
CA GLU A 41 -5.93 6.37 4.82
C GLU A 41 -7.02 5.32 4.55
N LEU A 42 -6.88 4.50 3.51
CA LEU A 42 -7.78 3.38 3.23
C LEU A 42 -7.79 2.35 4.37
N GLN A 43 -6.61 1.91 4.84
CA GLN A 43 -6.52 0.98 5.97
C GLN A 43 -7.15 1.56 7.24
N LYS A 44 -6.93 2.85 7.51
CA LYS A 44 -7.55 3.54 8.64
C LYS A 44 -9.08 3.55 8.52
N GLY A 45 -9.62 3.94 7.38
CA GLY A 45 -11.07 3.96 7.16
C GLY A 45 -11.71 2.57 7.24
N ILE A 46 -11.03 1.53 6.76
CA ILE A 46 -11.49 0.13 6.91
C ILE A 46 -11.48 -0.29 8.39
N ALA A 47 -10.43 0.03 9.14
CA ALA A 47 -10.32 -0.32 10.56
C ALA A 47 -11.35 0.41 11.42
N GLU A 48 -11.59 1.70 11.16
CA GLU A 48 -12.64 2.48 11.82
C GLU A 48 -14.03 1.92 11.50
N GLY A 49 -14.32 1.64 10.23
CA GLY A 49 -15.60 1.04 9.83
C GLY A 49 -15.81 -0.38 10.37
N ALA A 50 -14.74 -1.16 10.56
CA ALA A 50 -14.82 -2.49 11.18
C ALA A 50 -15.04 -2.42 12.70
N GLY A 51 -14.42 -1.46 13.39
CA GLY A 51 -14.61 -1.24 14.82
C GLY A 51 -15.99 -0.69 15.18
N GLU A 52 -16.59 0.11 14.30
CA GLU A 52 -17.92 0.68 14.52
C GLU A 52 -19.05 -0.36 14.36
N ALA A 53 -18.80 -1.46 13.64
CA ALA A 53 -19.72 -2.59 13.54
C ALA A 53 -19.73 -3.50 14.79
N ASP A 54 -18.73 -3.40 15.66
CA ASP A 54 -18.56 -4.24 16.86
C ASP A 54 -18.99 -3.52 18.17
N GLY A 55 -19.10 -2.18 18.15
CA GLY A 55 -19.37 -1.36 19.34
C GLY A 55 -20.84 -1.05 19.66
N SER A 56 -21.81 -1.76 19.04
CA SER A 56 -23.25 -1.44 19.18
C SER A 56 -24.01 -2.25 20.25
N ASP A 57 -23.36 -3.15 20.99
CA ASP A 57 -24.05 -4.14 21.85
C ASP A 57 -23.72 -4.05 23.35
N ASP A 58 -23.27 -2.89 23.85
CA ASP A 58 -23.03 -2.67 25.30
C ASP A 58 -23.71 -1.38 25.81
N SER A 59 -25.04 -1.31 25.69
CA SER A 59 -25.84 -0.30 26.41
C SER A 59 -27.26 -0.81 26.71
N SER A 60 -27.35 -1.95 27.38
CA SER A 60 -28.57 -2.35 28.07
C SER A 60 -28.24 -3.25 29.27
N ASP A 61 -27.77 -2.64 30.35
CA ASP A 61 -28.07 -3.12 31.71
C ASP A 61 -28.51 -1.90 32.53
N ASP A 62 -29.80 -1.62 32.35
CA ASP A 62 -30.64 -0.71 33.09
C ASP A 62 -30.87 -1.24 34.51
N ALA A 63 -31.00 -0.31 35.45
CA ALA A 63 -31.60 -0.39 36.77
C ALA A 63 -32.08 -1.77 37.30
N SER A 64 -31.50 -2.19 38.42
CA SER A 64 -32.19 -2.91 39.50
C SER A 64 -31.50 -2.68 40.84
#